data_AF-A0A3N6SBC2-F1
#
_entry.id   AF-A0A3N6SBC2-F1
#
_cell.length_a   1.000
_cell.length_b   1.000
_cell.length_c   1.000
_cell.angle_alpha   90.00
_cell.angle_beta   90.00
_cell.angle_gamma   90.00
#
_symmetry.space_group_name_H-M   'P 1'
#
loop_
_entity.id
_entity.type
_entity.pdbx_description
1 polymer ?
#
loop_
_entity_poly.entity_id
_entity_poly.type
_entity_poly.pdbx_seq_one_letter_code
_entity_poly.pdbx_strand_id
1 'polypeptide(L)'
;MPAKLLNAAKVNQVFAHLNESEDNSTLYSALAAGTSVEIRGITLSPGYRLVRVDGRLSDRLSQNHFELALINDVSEDIAYYNRVVIQPDTFLNCRPVTQVLVWRTQKPKHRKELHELAGTIFFSYLLEQYDVIVSDMNQTHDGMSFWQARMYDALAYGFKVYAYDMLSCDLHEMRSDDDVGHYEQWLWGNPQQHQNRLAIISKLQLPASF
;
A
#
# COMPACT_ATOMS: atom_id res chain seq x y z
N MET A 1 14.56 11.94 4.53
CA MET A 1 14.74 10.51 4.16
C MET A 1 13.58 9.71 4.75
N PRO A 2 13.08 8.68 4.05
CA PRO A 2 12.14 7.72 4.61
C PRO A 2 12.61 7.23 5.98
N ALA A 3 11.86 7.53 7.03
CA ALA A 3 12.20 7.04 8.36
C ALA A 3 11.95 5.53 8.41
N LYS A 4 12.94 4.74 8.86
CA LYS A 4 12.72 3.34 9.22
C LYS A 4 11.58 3.30 10.23
N LEU A 5 10.47 2.66 9.88
CA LEU A 5 9.49 2.24 10.88
C LEU A 5 10.17 1.17 11.73
N LEU A 6 10.75 1.61 12.85
CA LEU A 6 11.27 0.74 13.89
C LEU A 6 10.10 -0.17 14.30
N ASN A 7 10.21 -1.44 13.91
CA ASN A 7 9.29 -2.53 14.23
C ASN A 7 8.02 -2.67 13.35
N ALA A 8 8.19 -2.70 12.02
CA ALA A 8 7.28 -3.39 11.09
C ALA A 8 7.36 -4.93 11.25
N ALA A 9 7.08 -5.44 12.45
CA ALA A 9 6.98 -6.87 12.73
C ALA A 9 5.90 -7.48 11.83
N LYS A 10 6.32 -7.99 10.66
CA LYS A 10 5.60 -8.73 9.61
C LYS A 10 4.18 -8.20 9.36
N VAL A 11 3.90 -7.61 8.18
CA VAL A 11 2.53 -7.31 7.73
C VAL A 11 1.55 -8.47 8.02
N ASN A 12 2.01 -9.72 7.86
CA ASN A 12 1.28 -10.91 8.27
C ASN A 12 0.98 -10.99 9.77
N GLN A 13 1.88 -10.66 10.69
CA GLN A 13 1.56 -10.57 12.12
C GLN A 13 0.67 -9.37 12.43
N VAL A 14 0.87 -8.24 11.74
CA VAL A 14 0.04 -7.03 11.92
C VAL A 14 -1.40 -7.27 11.52
N PHE A 15 -1.70 -8.16 10.56
CA PHE A 15 -3.06 -8.39 10.07
C PHE A 15 -3.57 -9.82 10.15
N ALA A 16 -2.77 -10.80 10.61
CA ALA A 16 -3.21 -12.21 10.70
C ALA A 16 -4.48 -12.36 11.53
N HIS A 17 -4.59 -11.58 12.59
CA HIS A 17 -5.72 -11.53 13.49
C HIS A 17 -7.03 -11.11 12.79
N LEU A 18 -6.97 -10.36 11.68
CA LEU A 18 -8.15 -9.97 10.92
C LEU A 18 -8.85 -11.13 10.19
N ASN A 19 -8.22 -12.31 10.13
CA ASN A 19 -8.89 -13.52 9.67
C ASN A 19 -9.84 -14.10 10.74
N GLU A 20 -9.59 -13.79 12.01
CA GLU A 20 -10.43 -14.19 13.14
C GLU A 20 -11.66 -13.27 13.22
N SER A 21 -12.85 -13.85 13.36
CA SER A 21 -14.10 -13.09 13.25
C SER A 21 -14.25 -12.04 14.36
N GLU A 22 -13.79 -12.34 15.57
CA GLU A 22 -13.88 -11.43 16.72
C GLU A 22 -13.02 -10.18 16.54
N ASP A 23 -11.75 -10.36 16.18
CA ASP A 23 -10.82 -9.28 15.90
C ASP A 23 -11.26 -8.44 14.70
N ASN A 24 -11.78 -9.10 13.66
CA ASN A 24 -12.31 -8.41 12.47
C ASN A 24 -13.52 -7.53 12.80
N SER A 25 -14.49 -8.05 13.56
CA SER A 25 -15.68 -7.30 13.99
C SER A 25 -15.32 -6.18 14.98
N THR A 26 -14.32 -6.40 15.83
CA THR A 26 -13.76 -5.37 16.70
C THR A 26 -13.17 -4.23 15.88
N LEU A 27 -12.38 -4.53 14.85
CA LEU A 27 -11.84 -3.51 13.96
C LEU A 27 -12.96 -2.84 13.14
N TYR A 28 -13.99 -3.58 12.68
CA TYR A 28 -15.16 -2.98 12.03
C TYR A 28 -15.78 -1.91 12.91
N SER A 29 -16.05 -2.24 14.17
CA SER A 29 -16.66 -1.32 15.14
C SER A 29 -15.81 -0.05 15.33
N ALA A 30 -14.48 -0.19 15.34
CA ALA A 30 -13.55 0.93 15.46
C ALA A 30 -13.49 1.82 14.20
N LEU A 31 -13.79 1.27 13.02
CA LEU A 31 -13.69 1.98 11.74
C LEU A 31 -15.05 2.42 11.16
N ALA A 32 -16.17 1.88 11.65
CA ALA A 32 -17.50 2.11 11.09
C ALA A 32 -17.93 3.59 11.12
N ALA A 33 -17.46 4.35 12.12
CA ALA A 33 -17.66 5.79 12.23
C ALA A 33 -16.72 6.63 11.34
N GLY A 34 -15.83 5.98 10.58
CA GLY A 34 -14.94 6.63 9.63
C GLY A 34 -15.68 7.37 8.52
N THR A 35 -14.97 8.30 7.89
CA THR A 35 -15.53 9.10 6.79
C THR A 35 -15.71 8.22 5.56
N SER A 36 -16.91 8.19 4.99
CA SER A 36 -17.16 7.48 3.73
C SER A 36 -16.37 8.13 2.60
N VAL A 37 -15.72 7.32 1.77
CA VAL A 37 -14.92 7.81 0.64
C VAL A 37 -15.43 7.17 -0.65
N GLU A 38 -15.70 8.02 -1.65
CA GLU A 38 -15.99 7.58 -3.01
C GLU A 38 -14.70 7.62 -3.83
N ILE A 39 -14.42 6.53 -4.54
CA ILE A 39 -13.24 6.40 -5.38
C ILE A 39 -13.69 6.13 -6.81
N ARG A 40 -13.16 6.92 -7.74
CA ARG A 40 -13.46 6.78 -9.17
C ARG A 40 -13.11 5.37 -9.65
N GLY A 41 -14.06 4.73 -10.33
CA GLY A 41 -13.89 3.38 -10.88
C GLY A 41 -14.25 2.24 -9.92
N ILE A 42 -14.74 2.55 -8.71
CA ILE A 42 -15.23 1.55 -7.75
C ILE A 42 -16.76 1.64 -7.68
N THR A 43 -17.43 0.52 -7.95
CA THR A 43 -18.87 0.35 -7.73
C THR A 43 -19.08 -0.77 -6.73
N LEU A 44 -19.70 -0.46 -5.59
CA LEU A 44 -19.89 -1.40 -4.50
C LEU A 44 -21.32 -1.94 -4.46
N SER A 45 -21.47 -3.19 -4.04
CA SER A 45 -22.78 -3.78 -3.75
C SER A 45 -23.41 -3.15 -2.50
N PRO A 46 -24.76 -3.15 -2.36
CA PRO A 46 -25.43 -2.64 -1.17
C PRO A 46 -24.86 -3.25 0.12
N GLY A 47 -24.72 -2.42 1.14
CA GLY A 47 -24.10 -2.79 2.41
C GLY A 47 -22.58 -2.59 2.45
N TYR A 48 -21.91 -2.48 1.30
CA TYR A 48 -20.48 -2.20 1.26
C TYR A 48 -20.21 -0.70 1.13
N ARG A 49 -19.22 -0.21 1.87
CA ARG A 49 -18.66 1.14 1.69
C ARG A 49 -17.19 1.19 2.03
N LEU A 50 -16.49 2.14 1.42
CA LEU A 50 -15.11 2.47 1.77
C LEU A 50 -15.11 3.55 2.84
N VAL A 51 -14.35 3.34 3.91
CA VAL A 51 -14.19 4.30 5.00
C VAL A 51 -12.73 4.68 5.18
N ARG A 52 -12.50 5.95 5.49
CA ARG A 52 -11.21 6.49 5.88
C ARG A 52 -11.24 6.93 7.34
N VAL A 53 -10.20 6.58 8.08
CA VAL A 53 -9.93 7.07 9.44
C VAL A 53 -8.51 7.59 9.52
N ASP A 54 -8.35 8.85 9.91
CA ASP A 54 -7.05 9.50 10.08
C ASP A 54 -6.60 9.42 11.55
N GLY A 55 -5.33 9.12 11.80
CA GLY A 55 -4.70 9.27 13.12
C GLY A 55 -5.17 8.31 14.24
N ARG A 56 -5.96 7.27 13.95
CA ARG A 56 -6.45 6.34 15.00
C ARG A 56 -5.34 5.63 15.76
N LEU A 57 -4.18 5.46 15.12
CA LEU A 57 -3.02 4.75 15.66
C LEU A 57 -1.90 5.71 16.09
N SER A 58 -2.23 6.99 16.37
CA SER A 58 -1.25 8.00 16.80
C SER A 58 -0.58 7.70 18.14
N ASP A 59 -1.11 6.78 18.94
CA ASP A 59 -0.47 6.22 20.13
C ASP A 59 0.73 5.30 19.78
N ARG A 60 0.78 4.76 18.56
CA ARG A 60 1.78 3.78 18.09
C ARG A 60 2.63 4.28 16.94
N LEU A 61 2.11 5.21 16.13
CA LEU A 61 2.75 5.73 14.94
C LEU A 61 2.99 7.23 15.10
N SER A 62 4.26 7.62 15.08
CA SER A 62 4.67 9.03 15.14
C SER A 62 4.39 9.80 13.84
N GLN A 63 4.29 9.09 12.71
CA GLN A 63 4.07 9.66 11.38
C GLN A 63 2.59 9.94 11.15
N ASN A 64 2.30 10.91 10.28
CA ASN A 64 0.95 11.08 9.74
C ASN A 64 0.52 9.80 9.03
N HIS A 65 -0.68 9.34 9.31
CA HIS A 65 -1.18 8.09 8.75
C HIS A 65 -2.71 8.11 8.73
N PHE A 66 -3.24 7.25 7.86
CA PHE A 66 -4.65 6.96 7.81
C PHE A 66 -4.88 5.50 7.44
N GLU A 67 -6.11 5.06 7.64
CA GLU A 67 -6.57 3.72 7.34
C GLU A 67 -7.70 3.84 6.34
N LEU A 68 -7.68 2.99 5.32
CA LEU A 68 -8.74 2.85 4.34
C LEU A 68 -9.26 1.42 4.41
N ALA A 69 -10.56 1.24 4.65
CA ALA A 69 -11.15 -0.06 4.79
C ALA A 69 -12.40 -0.21 3.92
N LEU A 70 -12.56 -1.38 3.30
CA LEU A 70 -13.85 -1.81 2.74
C LEU A 70 -14.57 -2.58 3.83
N ILE A 71 -15.69 -2.04 4.28
CA ILE A 71 -16.52 -2.64 5.32
C ILE A 71 -17.86 -3.08 4.73
N ASN A 72 -18.46 -4.10 5.33
CA ASN A 72 -19.81 -4.53 5.04
C ASN A 72 -20.69 -4.28 6.26
N ASP A 73 -21.56 -3.28 6.20
CA ASP A 73 -22.44 -2.89 7.30
C ASP A 73 -23.56 -3.93 7.56
N VAL A 74 -23.82 -4.86 6.62
CA VAL A 74 -24.82 -5.94 6.80
C VAL A 74 -24.25 -7.08 7.62
N SER A 75 -22.98 -7.46 7.37
CA SER A 75 -22.30 -8.53 8.12
C SER A 75 -21.33 -8.04 9.20
N GLU A 76 -21.24 -6.72 9.39
CA GLU A 76 -20.40 -6.06 10.40
C GLU A 76 -18.94 -6.54 10.39
N ASP A 77 -18.38 -6.68 9.19
CA ASP A 77 -17.03 -7.18 8.98
C ASP A 77 -16.25 -6.41 7.91
N ILE A 78 -14.93 -6.55 7.96
CA ILE A 78 -13.97 -5.90 7.09
C ILE A 78 -13.52 -6.89 6.01
N ALA A 79 -13.68 -6.48 4.75
CA ALA A 79 -13.25 -7.23 3.58
C ALA A 79 -11.84 -6.84 3.11
N TYR A 80 -11.51 -5.56 3.20
CA TYR A 80 -10.21 -5.00 2.80
C TYR A 80 -9.76 -3.98 3.84
N TYR A 81 -8.48 -3.97 4.16
CA TYR A 81 -7.89 -3.01 5.07
C TYR A 81 -6.53 -2.57 4.54
N ASN A 82 -6.32 -1.27 4.47
CA ASN A 82 -5.09 -0.67 4.03
C ASN A 82 -4.65 0.39 5.03
N ARG A 83 -3.45 0.22 5.60
CA ARG A 83 -2.81 1.24 6.41
C ARG A 83 -1.83 2.01 5.56
N VAL A 84 -2.00 3.33 5.60
CA VAL A 84 -1.28 4.28 4.76
C VAL A 84 -0.47 5.19 5.66
N VAL A 85 0.86 5.09 5.57
CA VAL A 85 1.78 5.93 6.33
C VAL A 85 2.35 7.00 5.40
N ILE A 86 2.12 8.25 5.78
CA ILE A 86 2.56 9.43 5.03
C ILE A 86 3.93 9.84 5.58
N GLN A 87 4.95 9.74 4.74
CA GLN A 87 6.31 10.10 5.11
C GLN A 87 6.61 11.54 4.70
N PRO A 88 7.07 12.41 5.61
CA PRO A 88 7.44 13.77 5.26
C PRO A 88 8.59 13.73 4.26
N ASP A 89 8.36 14.30 3.08
CA ASP A 89 9.41 14.46 2.10
C ASP A 89 10.15 15.79 2.32
N THR A 90 11.47 15.70 2.45
CA THR A 90 12.39 16.84 2.56
C THR A 90 13.29 16.98 1.33
N PHE A 91 13.20 16.07 0.35
CA PHE A 91 14.19 15.93 -0.72
C PHE A 91 13.60 15.85 -2.14
N LEU A 92 12.41 15.27 -2.34
CA LEU A 92 11.80 15.08 -3.66
C LEU A 92 10.85 16.22 -4.06
N ASN A 93 10.58 17.17 -3.16
CA ASN A 93 9.65 18.30 -3.35
C ASN A 93 8.29 17.87 -3.94
N CYS A 94 7.86 16.65 -3.63
CA CYS A 94 6.59 16.07 -4.05
C CYS A 94 5.66 15.93 -2.84
N ARG A 95 4.37 15.71 -3.11
CA ARG A 95 3.43 15.36 -2.03
C ARG A 95 3.86 13.99 -1.46
N PRO A 96 3.72 13.80 -0.14
CA PRO A 96 4.58 12.88 0.59
C PRO A 96 4.41 11.40 0.23
N VAL A 97 5.56 10.72 0.22
CA VAL A 97 5.76 9.28 0.01
C VAL A 97 4.84 8.47 0.89
N THR A 98 4.10 7.56 0.25
CA THR A 98 3.12 6.75 0.92
C THR A 98 3.58 5.29 1.02
N GLN A 99 3.77 4.79 2.25
CA GLN A 99 3.95 3.36 2.48
C GLN A 99 2.59 2.69 2.69
N VAL A 100 2.32 1.64 1.91
CA VAL A 100 1.01 1.00 1.82
C VAL A 100 1.10 -0.43 2.37
N LEU A 101 0.31 -0.71 3.40
CA LEU A 101 0.21 -2.02 4.06
C LEU A 101 -1.18 -2.59 3.82
N VAL A 102 -1.29 -3.55 2.90
CA VAL A 102 -2.58 -4.08 2.43
C VAL A 102 -2.89 -5.45 3.03
N TRP A 103 -4.12 -5.60 3.52
CA TRP A 103 -4.75 -6.88 3.83
C TRP A 103 -6.09 -7.01 3.11
N ARG A 104 -6.41 -8.22 2.66
CA ARG A 104 -7.70 -8.58 2.08
C ARG A 104 -8.11 -9.96 2.58
N THR A 105 -9.38 -10.11 2.92
CA THR A 105 -9.90 -11.42 3.33
C THR A 105 -9.93 -12.40 2.16
N GLN A 106 -9.74 -13.68 2.46
CA GLN A 106 -9.87 -14.77 1.49
C GLN A 106 -11.28 -15.39 1.48
N LYS A 107 -12.19 -14.89 2.35
CA LYS A 107 -13.57 -15.38 2.47
C LYS A 107 -14.32 -15.19 1.13
N PRO A 108 -14.92 -16.25 0.55
CA PRO A 108 -15.55 -16.18 -0.77
C PRO A 108 -16.62 -15.11 -0.92
N LYS A 109 -17.34 -14.78 0.16
CA LYS A 109 -18.46 -13.83 0.16
C LYS A 109 -18.08 -12.39 -0.24
N HIS A 110 -16.79 -12.02 -0.21
CA HIS A 110 -16.31 -10.69 -0.58
C HIS A 110 -15.55 -10.65 -1.91
N ARG A 111 -15.38 -11.79 -2.58
CA ARG A 111 -14.49 -11.89 -3.76
C ARG A 111 -14.89 -10.92 -4.88
N LYS A 112 -16.19 -10.70 -5.07
CA LYS A 112 -16.72 -9.79 -6.07
C LYS A 112 -16.24 -8.36 -5.80
N GLU A 113 -16.38 -7.90 -4.57
CA GLU A 113 -16.04 -6.53 -4.18
C GLU A 113 -14.51 -6.32 -4.08
N LEU A 114 -13.75 -7.39 -3.85
CA LEU A 114 -12.29 -7.37 -3.78
C LEU A 114 -11.59 -7.46 -5.14
N HIS A 115 -12.32 -7.87 -6.19
CA HIS A 115 -11.75 -7.96 -7.54
C HIS A 115 -11.31 -6.58 -8.02
N GLU A 116 -10.05 -6.45 -8.42
CA GLU A 116 -9.38 -5.19 -8.81
C GLU A 116 -9.35 -4.05 -7.78
N LEU A 117 -10.06 -4.16 -6.66
CA LEU A 117 -10.24 -3.11 -5.65
C LEU A 117 -8.92 -2.47 -5.21
N ALA A 118 -7.93 -3.29 -4.86
CA ALA A 118 -6.65 -2.82 -4.35
C ALA A 118 -5.86 -2.05 -5.43
N GLY A 119 -5.95 -2.47 -6.70
CA GLY A 119 -5.32 -1.77 -7.83
C GLY A 119 -6.02 -0.44 -8.10
N THR A 120 -7.35 -0.43 -8.12
CA THR A 120 -8.13 0.81 -8.31
C THR A 120 -7.90 1.81 -7.18
N ILE A 121 -7.85 1.36 -5.92
CA ILE A 121 -7.47 2.22 -4.78
C ILE A 121 -6.05 2.77 -4.97
N PHE A 122 -5.11 1.93 -5.38
CA PHE A 122 -3.72 2.33 -5.58
C PHE A 122 -3.60 3.46 -6.60
N PHE A 123 -4.16 3.29 -7.80
CA PHE A 123 -4.01 4.27 -8.87
C PHE A 123 -5.00 5.44 -8.77
N SER A 124 -6.29 5.16 -8.59
CA SER A 124 -7.35 6.18 -8.66
C SER A 124 -7.53 7.00 -7.38
N TYR A 125 -6.92 6.58 -6.26
CA TYR A 125 -7.01 7.30 -5.00
C TYR A 125 -5.65 7.64 -4.42
N LEU A 126 -4.79 6.65 -4.16
CA LEU A 126 -3.51 6.91 -3.49
C LEU A 126 -2.56 7.68 -4.41
N LEU A 127 -2.31 7.18 -5.62
CA LEU A 127 -1.34 7.79 -6.52
C LEU A 127 -1.80 9.17 -7.00
N GLU A 128 -3.10 9.34 -7.23
CA GLU A 128 -3.68 10.63 -7.58
C GLU A 128 -3.53 11.70 -6.50
N GLN A 129 -3.61 11.32 -5.21
CA GLN A 129 -3.55 12.26 -4.10
C GLN A 129 -2.12 12.55 -3.63
N TYR A 130 -1.22 11.56 -3.72
CA TYR A 130 0.10 11.58 -3.08
C TYR A 130 1.28 11.56 -4.04
N ASP A 131 1.06 11.50 -5.36
CA ASP A 131 2.08 11.54 -6.44
C ASP A 131 3.12 10.42 -6.47
N VAL A 132 3.58 9.94 -5.30
CA VAL A 132 4.63 8.92 -5.12
C VAL A 132 4.20 7.91 -4.07
N ILE A 133 4.23 6.63 -4.44
CA ILE A 133 3.97 5.50 -3.55
C ILE A 133 5.22 4.62 -3.49
N VAL A 134 5.55 4.17 -2.29
CA VAL A 134 6.75 3.38 -2.03
C VAL A 134 6.39 2.08 -1.33
N SER A 135 7.09 1.00 -1.69
CA SER A 135 6.90 -0.30 -1.06
C SER A 135 7.30 -0.29 0.41
N ASP A 136 6.79 -1.25 1.16
CA ASP A 136 7.40 -1.61 2.43
C ASP A 136 8.71 -2.37 2.18
N MET A 137 9.64 -2.30 3.14
CA MET A 137 10.91 -3.04 3.20
C MET A 137 10.69 -4.54 3.42
N ASN A 138 9.59 -4.89 4.10
CA ASN A 138 9.26 -6.27 4.46
C ASN A 138 8.07 -6.78 3.64
N GLN A 139 8.33 -7.21 2.40
CA GLN A 139 7.29 -7.83 1.58
C GLN A 139 7.05 -9.29 1.95
N THR A 140 5.77 -9.68 2.03
CA THR A 140 5.35 -11.08 1.97
C THR A 140 5.36 -11.52 0.51
N HIS A 141 5.21 -12.83 0.23
CA HIS A 141 5.07 -13.29 -1.15
C HIS A 141 3.90 -12.61 -1.88
N ASP A 142 2.74 -12.55 -1.24
CA ASP A 142 1.58 -11.83 -1.76
C ASP A 142 1.84 -10.34 -1.95
N GLY A 143 2.65 -9.72 -1.08
CA GLY A 143 3.09 -8.34 -1.19
C GLY A 143 3.99 -8.10 -2.40
N MET A 144 4.95 -8.99 -2.64
CA MET A 144 5.83 -8.96 -3.82
C MET A 144 5.01 -9.06 -5.11
N SER A 145 4.12 -10.05 -5.21
CA SER A 145 3.27 -10.22 -6.38
C SER A 145 2.31 -9.04 -6.59
N PHE A 146 1.77 -8.48 -5.50
CA PHE A 146 0.97 -7.26 -5.58
C PHE A 146 1.77 -6.09 -6.16
N TRP A 147 2.97 -5.84 -5.62
CA TRP A 147 3.82 -4.75 -6.10
C TRP A 147 4.29 -4.96 -7.54
N GLN A 148 4.64 -6.17 -7.92
CA GLN A 148 5.01 -6.51 -9.29
C GLN A 148 3.87 -6.21 -10.27
N ALA A 149 2.64 -6.62 -9.96
CA ALA A 149 1.47 -6.28 -10.76
C ALA A 149 1.29 -4.75 -10.87
N ARG A 150 1.46 -4.00 -9.76
CA ARG A 150 1.38 -2.53 -9.79
C ARG A 150 2.49 -1.88 -10.60
N MET A 151 3.69 -2.45 -10.64
CA MET A 151 4.77 -1.94 -11.49
C MET A 151 4.46 -2.13 -12.98
N TYR A 152 3.95 -3.29 -13.38
CA TYR A 152 3.48 -3.52 -14.76
C TYR A 152 2.34 -2.57 -15.14
N ASP A 153 1.32 -2.45 -14.29
CA ASP A 153 0.22 -1.49 -14.51
C ASP A 153 0.75 -0.06 -14.65
N ALA A 154 1.71 0.33 -13.81
CA ALA A 154 2.29 1.67 -13.83
C ALA A 154 2.99 1.97 -15.15
N LEU A 155 3.79 1.03 -15.68
CA LEU A 155 4.43 1.17 -16.99
C LEU A 155 3.39 1.27 -18.12
N ALA A 156 2.36 0.43 -18.09
CA ALA A 156 1.28 0.46 -19.07
C ALA A 156 0.50 1.79 -19.07
N TYR A 157 0.37 2.42 -17.91
CA TYR A 157 -0.29 3.73 -17.75
C TYR A 157 0.65 4.93 -17.98
N GLY A 158 1.93 4.69 -18.28
CA GLY A 158 2.92 5.74 -18.53
C GLY A 158 3.43 6.43 -17.26
N PHE A 159 3.23 5.82 -16.09
CA PHE A 159 3.84 6.25 -14.84
C PHE A 159 5.30 5.81 -14.75
N LYS A 160 6.02 6.38 -13.79
CA LYS A 160 7.43 6.11 -13.55
C LYS A 160 7.60 5.04 -12.48
N VAL A 161 8.48 4.09 -12.75
CA VAL A 161 8.80 2.98 -11.84
C VAL A 161 10.29 3.02 -11.51
N TYR A 162 10.64 2.88 -10.24
CA TYR A 162 12.02 2.89 -9.79
C TYR A 162 12.32 1.80 -8.75
N ALA A 163 13.56 1.34 -8.76
CA ALA A 163 14.20 0.61 -7.67
C ALA A 163 15.13 1.57 -6.93
N TYR A 164 14.99 1.65 -5.61
CA TYR A 164 15.78 2.56 -4.77
C TYR A 164 16.52 1.79 -3.67
N ASP A 165 17.82 2.02 -3.53
CA ASP A 165 18.61 1.51 -2.39
C ASP A 165 18.82 2.64 -1.37
N MET A 166 18.26 2.49 -0.17
CA MET A 166 18.36 3.50 0.87
C MET A 166 19.76 3.63 1.49
N LEU A 167 20.63 2.62 1.34
CA LEU A 167 21.98 2.70 1.89
C LEU A 167 22.90 3.50 0.98
N SER A 168 22.90 3.18 -0.32
CA SER A 168 23.73 3.89 -1.30
C SER A 168 23.07 5.16 -1.83
N CYS A 169 21.76 5.33 -1.62
CA CYS A 169 20.96 6.38 -2.23
C CYS A 169 20.92 6.30 -3.76
N ASP A 170 21.05 5.10 -4.31
CA ASP A 170 20.98 4.86 -5.76
C ASP A 170 19.54 4.65 -6.20
N LEU A 171 19.15 5.35 -7.27
CA LEU A 171 17.82 5.26 -7.87
C LEU A 171 17.95 4.74 -9.31
N HIS A 172 17.31 3.62 -9.58
CA HIS A 172 17.30 2.96 -10.89
C HIS A 172 15.90 3.07 -11.51
N GLU A 173 15.76 3.73 -12.65
CA GLU A 173 14.50 3.79 -13.40
C GLU A 173 14.28 2.49 -14.18
N MET A 174 13.10 1.88 -14.01
CA MET A 174 12.64 0.75 -14.82
C MET A 174 11.79 1.27 -15.97
N ARG A 175 12.08 0.86 -17.20
CA ARG A 175 11.43 1.40 -18.42
C ARG A 175 10.65 0.34 -19.20
N SER A 176 10.73 -0.92 -18.79
CA SER A 176 10.14 -2.05 -19.50
C SER A 176 9.70 -3.17 -18.56
N ASP A 177 8.85 -4.06 -19.06
CA ASP A 177 8.41 -5.25 -18.34
C ASP A 177 9.60 -6.18 -17.98
N ASP A 178 10.62 -6.22 -18.84
CA ASP A 178 11.85 -6.97 -18.61
C ASP A 178 12.65 -6.38 -17.44
N ASP A 179 12.70 -5.05 -17.31
CA ASP A 179 13.33 -4.39 -16.16
C ASP A 179 12.61 -4.77 -14.87
N VAL A 180 11.26 -4.79 -14.88
CA VAL A 180 10.47 -5.18 -13.70
C VAL A 180 10.80 -6.61 -13.26
N GLY A 181 10.89 -7.55 -14.20
CA GLY A 181 11.31 -8.92 -13.90
C GLY A 181 12.76 -9.02 -13.40
N HIS A 182 13.68 -8.24 -13.98
CA HIS A 182 15.08 -8.20 -13.56
C HIS A 182 15.26 -7.66 -12.14
N TYR A 183 14.59 -6.56 -11.81
CA TYR A 183 14.71 -5.90 -10.51
C TYR A 183 13.91 -6.59 -9.40
N GLU A 184 12.96 -7.48 -9.71
CA GLU A 184 12.24 -8.26 -8.69
C GLU A 184 13.20 -8.97 -7.73
N GLN A 185 14.17 -9.70 -8.27
CA GLN A 185 15.17 -10.42 -7.47
C GLN A 185 16.08 -9.46 -6.70
N TRP A 186 16.39 -8.30 -7.27
CA TRP A 186 17.21 -7.28 -6.61
C TRP A 186 16.45 -6.59 -5.46
N LEU A 187 15.14 -6.36 -5.62
CA LEU A 187 14.28 -5.72 -4.63
C LEU A 187 13.95 -6.67 -3.47
N TRP A 188 13.63 -7.93 -3.76
CA TRP A 188 13.02 -8.84 -2.78
C TRP A 188 13.58 -10.27 -2.78
N GLY A 189 14.78 -10.49 -3.32
CA GLY A 189 15.46 -11.80 -3.31
C GLY A 189 15.91 -12.25 -1.92
N ASN A 190 17.22 -12.33 -1.67
CA ASN A 190 17.77 -12.73 -0.37
C ASN A 190 17.43 -11.71 0.76
N PRO A 191 16.62 -12.09 1.78
CA PRO A 191 16.15 -11.17 2.82
C PRO A 191 17.26 -10.55 3.70
N GLN A 192 18.48 -11.07 3.68
CA GLN A 192 19.61 -10.51 4.42
C GLN A 192 20.26 -9.33 3.71
N GLN A 193 20.10 -9.22 2.38
CA GLN A 193 20.78 -8.23 1.54
C GLN A 193 19.85 -7.12 1.03
N HIS A 194 18.53 -7.30 1.11
CA HIS A 194 17.58 -6.39 0.45
C HIS A 194 16.69 -5.58 1.41
N GLN A 195 16.95 -5.65 2.72
CA GLN A 195 16.10 -4.96 3.71
C GLN A 195 16.02 -3.45 3.50
N ASN A 196 16.94 -2.83 2.75
CA ASN A 196 16.98 -1.39 2.54
C ASN A 196 16.58 -0.98 1.11
N ARG A 197 15.96 -1.87 0.34
CA ARG A 197 15.56 -1.61 -1.05
C ARG A 197 14.06 -1.43 -1.16
N LEU A 198 13.64 -0.48 -2.01
CA LEU A 198 12.26 -0.08 -2.15
C LEU A 198 11.88 0.01 -3.63
N ALA A 199 10.68 -0.47 -3.97
CA ALA A 199 10.04 -0.15 -5.23
C ALA A 199 9.30 1.19 -5.07
N ILE A 200 9.36 2.02 -6.10
CA ILE A 200 8.72 3.34 -6.14
C ILE A 200 7.89 3.44 -7.41
N ILE A 201 6.63 3.86 -7.28
CA ILE A 201 5.78 4.26 -8.40
C ILE A 201 5.46 5.74 -8.24
N SER A 202 5.64 6.50 -9.31
CA SER A 202 5.54 7.96 -9.29
C SER A 202 4.85 8.52 -10.53
N LYS A 203 4.05 9.58 -10.34
CA LYS A 203 3.53 10.44 -11.43
C LYS A 203 4.60 11.37 -12.00
N LEU A 204 5.62 11.66 -11.21
CA LEU A 204 6.66 12.63 -11.50
C LEU A 204 7.99 11.94 -11.80
N GLN A 205 8.82 12.56 -12.64
CA GLN A 205 10.21 12.15 -12.77
C GLN A 205 10.93 12.47 -11.46
N LEU A 206 11.49 11.45 -10.81
CA LEU A 206 12.31 11.64 -9.62
C LEU A 206 13.75 12.03 -10.03
N PRO A 207 14.44 12.88 -9.23
CA PRO A 207 15.81 13.24 -9.50
C PRO A 207 16.68 11.98 -9.44
N ALA A 208 17.31 11.63 -10.56
CA ALA A 208 18.34 10.60 -10.56
C ALA A 208 19.57 11.14 -9.82
N SER A 209 20.15 10.32 -8.95
CA SER A 209 21.45 10.61 -8.33
C SER A 209 22.49 10.84 -9.45
N PHE A 210 23.22 11.95 -9.39
CA PHE A 210 24.38 12.23 -10.26
C PHE A 210 25.62 11.46 -9.78
#